data_AF-A0A1V6FM31-F1
#
_entry.id   AF-A0A1V6FM31-F1
#
_cell.length_a   1.000
_cell.length_b   1.000
_cell.length_c   1.000
_cell.angle_alpha   90.00
_cell.angle_beta   90.00
_cell.angle_gamma   90.00
#
_symmetry.space_group_name_H-M   'P 1'
#
loop_
_entity.id
_entity.type
_entity.pdbx_description
1 polymer ?
#
loop_
_entity_poly.entity_id
_entity_poly.type
_entity_poly.pdbx_seq_one_letter_code
_entity_poly.pdbx_strand_id
1 'polypeptide(L)'
;MILLASGNLLVASPGGPLHSLDLERLTADLREAFQAQGLASDWIADHLVLTLEEKLRTRGHGEPVSEAVMHESLAAMLSAVGYGEVAAEYGRRHQVDPLAGRRRELHDWSAAGIRALLDRTLPLTPGQSLRLTEQCVAVLRQLGFQEVSDTFVCELAVHLLHRGDGGFSDPFTGAPQRQDAAAPMPGTTPAQNAAEQSQTPLFLPTKIKADQVDSFTRTLLETNVLRILPVSRLFPRLGVSVSLVALGETLTGGWQSPLTIMTALGRVAPSILALLAQMRQEYAAVLAGFLEAPCHLVFPGFAMYLAQGLGPMSRRERALLAREISCLLEDSLVAQADFPVMLSFR
;
A
#
# COMPACT_ATOMS: atom_id res chain seq x y z
N MET A 1 18.75 15.37 36.51
CA MET A 1 18.28 14.24 37.33
C MET A 1 17.23 13.52 36.50
N ILE A 2 17.64 12.49 35.76
CA ILE A 2 16.73 11.73 34.88
C ILE A 2 16.05 10.70 35.78
N LEU A 3 14.74 10.81 35.96
CA LEU A 3 13.90 9.85 36.68
C LEU A 3 13.90 8.53 35.90
N LEU A 4 14.78 7.60 36.26
CA LEU A 4 14.64 6.19 35.94
C LEU A 4 13.54 5.63 36.84
N ALA A 5 12.29 5.86 36.46
CA ALA A 5 11.16 5.17 37.07
C ALA A 5 11.12 3.76 36.50
N SER A 6 11.71 2.80 37.23
CA SER A 6 11.56 1.37 37.03
C SER A 6 10.11 0.97 37.34
N GLY A 7 9.18 1.35 36.46
CA GLY A 7 7.79 0.90 36.50
C GLY A 7 7.69 -0.40 35.72
N ASN A 8 7.61 -1.53 36.42
CA ASN A 8 7.38 -2.83 35.79
C ASN A 8 6.09 -2.76 34.96
N LEU A 9 6.20 -2.86 33.63
CA LEU A 9 5.05 -2.98 32.73
C LEU A 9 4.36 -4.30 33.02
N LEU A 10 3.11 -4.24 33.49
CA LEU A 10 2.34 -5.44 33.83
C LEU A 10 1.59 -5.94 32.61
N VAL A 11 1.76 -7.23 32.31
CA VAL A 11 1.10 -7.92 31.20
C VAL A 11 0.16 -8.99 31.76
N ALA A 12 -1.04 -9.06 31.17
CA ALA A 12 -2.04 -10.09 31.50
C ALA A 12 -1.96 -11.24 30.49
N SER A 13 -1.60 -12.44 30.96
CA SER A 13 -1.67 -13.66 30.16
C SER A 13 -3.12 -14.13 29.95
N PRO A 14 -3.41 -14.91 28.90
CA PRO A 14 -4.74 -15.47 28.66
C PRO A 14 -5.24 -16.30 29.86
N GLY A 15 -6.17 -15.74 30.65
CA GLY A 15 -6.71 -16.40 31.85
C GLY A 15 -5.75 -16.54 33.03
N GLY A 16 -4.59 -15.86 33.00
CA GLY A 16 -3.52 -16.00 33.99
C GLY A 16 -3.29 -14.77 34.88
N PRO A 17 -2.39 -14.86 35.88
CA PRO A 17 -2.01 -13.75 36.74
C PRO A 17 -1.22 -12.67 35.97
N LEU A 18 -1.31 -11.43 36.47
CA LEU A 18 -0.48 -10.33 36.00
C LEU A 18 0.99 -10.61 36.31
N HIS A 19 1.87 -10.40 35.34
CA HIS A 19 3.31 -10.54 35.49
C HIS A 19 4.04 -9.36 34.86
N SER A 20 5.30 -9.16 35.25
CA SER A 20 6.15 -8.13 34.64
C SER A 20 6.58 -8.57 33.25
N LEU A 21 6.49 -7.66 32.28
CA LEU A 21 6.98 -7.87 30.93
C LEU A 21 8.49 -8.14 30.93
N ASP A 22 8.88 -9.28 30.39
CA ASP A 22 10.27 -9.64 30.15
C ASP A 22 10.70 -9.15 28.76
N LEU A 23 11.31 -7.97 28.72
CA LEU A 23 11.79 -7.34 27.49
C LEU A 23 12.97 -8.08 26.87
N GLU A 24 13.80 -8.75 27.68
CA GLU A 24 14.95 -9.52 27.19
C GLU A 24 14.46 -10.75 26.43
N ARG A 25 13.47 -11.46 26.99
CA ARG A 25 12.81 -12.58 26.32
C ARG A 25 12.08 -12.14 25.06
N LEU A 26 11.35 -11.03 25.10
CA LEU A 26 10.65 -10.49 23.94
C LEU A 26 11.63 -10.12 22.80
N THR A 27 12.78 -9.57 23.17
CA THR A 27 13.86 -9.22 22.24
C THR A 27 14.47 -10.48 21.62
N ALA A 28 14.77 -11.50 22.43
CA ALA A 28 15.32 -12.77 21.95
C ALA A 28 14.38 -13.44 20.95
N ASP A 29 13.08 -13.50 21.26
CA ASP A 29 12.05 -14.06 20.40
C ASP A 29 11.93 -13.30 19.06
N LEU A 30 11.97 -11.97 19.14
CA LEU A 30 11.98 -11.14 17.94
C LEU A 30 13.24 -11.38 17.09
N ARG A 31 14.42 -11.53 17.70
CA ARG A 31 15.66 -11.87 16.98
C ARG A 31 15.54 -13.21 16.26
N GLU A 32 14.92 -14.21 16.88
CA GLU A 32 14.68 -15.49 16.22
C GLU A 32 13.72 -15.37 15.02
N ALA A 33 12.72 -14.48 15.09
CA ALA A 33 11.84 -14.20 13.95
C ALA A 33 12.60 -13.50 12.81
N PHE A 34 13.53 -12.59 13.12
CA PHE A 34 14.44 -12.00 12.13
C PHE A 34 15.38 -13.04 11.51
N GLN A 35 15.98 -13.92 12.32
CA GLN A 35 16.87 -14.98 11.84
C GLN A 35 16.15 -15.99 10.94
N ALA A 36 14.90 -16.34 11.25
CA ALA A 36 14.09 -17.24 10.42
C ALA A 36 13.81 -16.68 9.01
N GLN A 37 13.92 -15.36 8.83
CA GLN A 37 13.81 -14.69 7.52
C GLN A 37 15.19 -14.34 6.92
N GLY A 38 16.28 -14.88 7.46
CA GLY A 38 17.64 -14.63 6.98
C GLY A 38 18.17 -13.22 7.30
N LEU A 39 17.50 -12.48 8.19
CA LEU A 39 17.87 -11.12 8.56
C LEU A 39 18.70 -11.13 9.85
N ALA A 40 20.01 -10.92 9.73
CA ALA A 40 20.94 -10.89 10.86
C ALA A 40 21.21 -9.45 11.35
N SER A 41 20.17 -8.77 11.85
CA SER A 41 20.31 -7.39 12.36
C SER A 41 19.88 -7.27 13.82
N ASP A 42 20.83 -7.51 14.72
CA ASP A 42 20.60 -7.65 16.16
C ASP A 42 20.01 -6.40 16.82
N TRP A 43 20.34 -5.21 16.32
CA TRP A 43 19.94 -3.92 16.92
C TRP A 43 18.49 -3.52 16.64
N ILE A 44 17.87 -4.06 15.59
CA ILE A 44 16.50 -3.68 15.19
C ILE A 44 15.49 -4.25 16.16
N ALA A 45 15.70 -5.50 16.60
CA ALA A 45 14.86 -6.14 17.58
C ALA A 45 14.86 -5.35 18.90
N ASP A 46 16.03 -4.94 19.39
CA ASP A 46 16.16 -4.09 20.58
C ASP A 46 15.40 -2.77 20.42
N HIS A 47 15.57 -2.09 19.29
CA HIS A 47 14.94 -0.80 19.06
C HIS A 47 13.41 -0.88 18.98
N LEU A 48 12.88 -1.92 18.34
CA LEU A 48 11.44 -2.14 18.21
C LEU A 48 10.79 -2.51 19.55
N VAL A 49 11.48 -3.30 20.38
CA VAL A 49 11.01 -3.65 21.73
C VAL A 49 11.01 -2.42 22.64
N LEU A 50 12.04 -1.57 22.59
CA LEU A 50 12.07 -0.29 23.32
C LEU A 50 10.97 0.66 22.85
N THR A 51 10.70 0.71 21.55
CA THR A 51 9.63 1.55 20.99
C THR A 51 8.26 1.04 21.42
N LEU A 52 8.06 -0.28 21.48
CA LEU A 52 6.86 -0.89 22.04
C LEU A 52 6.70 -0.50 23.50
N GLU A 53 7.75 -0.64 24.30
CA GLU A 53 7.75 -0.32 25.72
C GLU A 53 7.26 1.11 25.96
N GLU A 54 7.84 2.08 25.26
CA GLU A 54 7.46 3.49 25.37
C GLU A 54 6.02 3.74 24.90
N LYS A 55 5.58 3.07 23.82
CA LYS A 55 4.20 3.15 23.33
C LYS A 55 3.19 2.57 24.33
N LEU A 56 3.56 1.52 25.07
CA LEU A 56 2.70 0.94 26.10
C LEU A 56 2.66 1.82 27.35
N ARG A 57 3.79 2.42 27.77
CA ARG A 57 3.83 3.39 28.87
C ARG A 57 2.99 4.64 28.61
N THR A 58 2.98 5.12 27.37
CA THR A 58 2.23 6.34 26.98
C THR A 58 0.73 6.09 26.79
N ARG A 59 0.30 4.84 26.55
CA ARG A 59 -1.10 4.49 26.29
C ARG A 59 -1.99 4.38 27.52
N GLY A 60 -1.44 4.05 28.68
CA GLY A 60 -2.23 3.83 29.88
C GLY A 60 -1.44 4.27 31.10
N HIS A 61 -2.06 5.08 31.95
CA HIS A 61 -1.52 5.55 33.23
C HIS A 61 -1.29 4.40 34.24
N GLY A 62 -0.50 3.37 33.87
CA GLY A 62 -0.24 2.17 34.66
C GLY A 62 -1.27 1.04 34.48
N GLU A 63 -2.16 1.10 33.48
CA GLU A 63 -3.09 0.00 33.21
C GLU A 63 -2.38 -1.21 32.59
N PRO A 64 -2.68 -2.44 33.06
CA PRO A 64 -2.07 -3.65 32.52
C PRO A 64 -2.53 -3.92 31.09
N VAL A 65 -1.58 -4.27 30.23
CA VAL A 65 -1.84 -4.55 28.80
C VAL A 65 -1.98 -6.06 28.62
N SER A 66 -2.91 -6.52 27.81
CA SER A 66 -2.98 -7.95 27.51
C SER A 66 -1.81 -8.39 26.63
N GLU A 67 -1.31 -9.60 26.88
CA GLU A 67 -0.20 -10.19 26.12
C GLU A 67 -0.50 -10.23 24.62
N ALA A 68 -1.76 -10.55 24.26
CA ALA A 68 -2.24 -10.51 22.88
C ALA A 68 -2.13 -9.11 22.25
N VAL A 69 -2.56 -8.05 22.95
CA VAL A 69 -2.50 -6.67 22.44
C VAL A 69 -1.06 -6.18 22.28
N MET A 70 -0.16 -6.63 23.17
CA MET A 70 1.28 -6.37 23.06
C MET A 70 1.84 -7.02 21.78
N HIS A 71 1.62 -8.32 21.58
CA HIS A 71 2.10 -9.03 20.39
C HIS A 71 1.50 -8.47 19.10
N GLU A 72 0.20 -8.15 19.07
CA GLU A 72 -0.47 -7.47 17.95
C GLU A 72 0.18 -6.11 17.64
N SER A 73 0.50 -5.33 18.67
CA SER A 73 1.13 -4.01 18.51
C SER A 73 2.53 -4.12 17.93
N LEU A 74 3.30 -5.13 18.35
CA LEU A 74 4.63 -5.40 17.84
C LEU A 74 4.60 -5.89 16.39
N ALA A 75 3.70 -6.82 16.05
CA ALA A 75 3.50 -7.31 14.69
C ALA A 75 3.05 -6.19 13.73
N ALA A 76 2.19 -5.28 14.20
CA ALA A 76 1.78 -4.11 13.45
C ALA A 76 2.94 -3.12 13.22
N MET A 77 3.81 -2.91 14.21
CA MET A 77 5.00 -2.08 14.06
C MET A 77 6.01 -2.68 13.07
N LEU A 78 6.26 -3.99 13.13
CA LEU A 78 7.10 -4.69 12.14
C LEU A 78 6.58 -4.47 10.71
N SER A 79 5.27 -4.62 10.52
CA SER A 79 4.62 -4.37 9.22
C SER A 79 4.70 -2.90 8.79
N ALA A 80 4.65 -1.96 9.73
CA ALA A 80 4.71 -0.52 9.44
C ALA A 80 6.12 -0.05 9.06
N VAL A 81 7.16 -0.67 9.64
CA VAL A 81 8.57 -0.32 9.39
C VAL A 81 9.15 -1.07 8.18
N GLY A 82 8.34 -1.90 7.51
CA GLY A 82 8.72 -2.58 6.26
C GLY A 82 9.20 -4.02 6.43
N TYR A 83 9.18 -4.57 7.65
CA TYR A 83 9.53 -5.96 7.94
C TYR A 83 8.31 -6.88 7.87
N GLY A 84 7.57 -6.84 6.75
CA GLY A 84 6.31 -7.59 6.60
C GLY A 84 6.49 -9.12 6.72
N GLU A 85 7.59 -9.66 6.24
CA GLU A 85 7.90 -11.10 6.33
C GLU A 85 8.23 -11.52 7.77
N VAL A 86 8.97 -10.68 8.50
CA VAL A 86 9.25 -10.88 9.94
C VAL A 86 7.97 -10.72 10.74
N ALA A 87 7.10 -9.77 10.38
CA ALA A 87 5.80 -9.58 11.03
C ALA A 87 4.91 -10.82 10.86
N ALA A 88 4.89 -11.42 9.66
CA ALA A 88 4.16 -12.65 9.38
C ALA A 88 4.72 -13.85 10.16
N GLU A 89 6.04 -14.00 10.22
CA GLU A 89 6.71 -15.03 11.02
C GLU A 89 6.42 -14.87 12.53
N TYR A 90 6.60 -13.65 13.04
CA TYR A 90 6.31 -13.31 14.43
C TYR A 90 4.82 -13.55 14.76
N GLY A 91 3.91 -13.13 13.87
CA GLY A 91 2.48 -13.35 14.01
C GLY A 91 2.11 -14.84 14.09
N ARG A 92 2.74 -15.69 13.27
CA ARG A 92 2.53 -17.15 13.33
C ARG A 92 2.95 -17.75 14.67
N ARG A 93 4.10 -17.33 15.22
CA ARG A 93 4.61 -17.85 16.50
C ARG A 93 3.72 -17.50 17.68
N HIS A 94 3.18 -16.29 17.69
CA HIS A 94 2.34 -15.78 18.77
C HIS A 94 0.84 -15.88 18.50
N GLN A 95 0.44 -16.52 17.39
CA GLN A 95 -0.95 -16.65 16.95
C GLN A 95 -1.69 -15.31 16.86
N VAL A 96 -0.97 -14.25 16.47
CA VAL A 96 -1.54 -12.92 16.24
C VAL A 96 -1.53 -12.60 14.76
N ASP A 97 -2.63 -12.06 14.24
CA ASP A 97 -2.66 -11.53 12.89
C ASP A 97 -1.91 -10.19 12.86
N PRO A 98 -0.79 -10.05 12.12
CA PRO A 98 -0.04 -8.79 12.03
C PRO A 98 -0.86 -7.62 11.49
N LEU A 99 -1.97 -7.94 10.81
CA LEU A 99 -2.93 -6.99 10.30
C LEU A 99 -4.15 -6.80 11.20
N ALA A 100 -4.29 -7.54 12.32
CA ALA A 100 -5.43 -7.38 13.24
C ALA A 100 -5.55 -5.96 13.79
N GLY A 101 -4.42 -5.32 14.09
CA GLY A 101 -4.38 -3.91 14.49
C GLY A 101 -4.89 -2.95 13.41
N ARG A 102 -4.69 -3.28 12.12
CA ARG A 102 -5.22 -2.52 10.98
C ARG A 102 -6.69 -2.84 10.67
N ARG A 103 -7.12 -4.10 10.88
CA ARG A 103 -8.54 -4.50 10.76
C ARG A 103 -9.40 -3.86 11.85
N ARG A 104 -8.85 -3.64 13.05
CA ARG A 104 -9.50 -2.87 14.13
C ARG A 104 -9.75 -1.39 13.80
N GLU A 105 -9.14 -0.86 12.73
CA GLU A 105 -9.42 0.50 12.24
C GLU A 105 -10.51 0.53 11.16
N LEU A 106 -10.99 -0.63 10.69
CA LEU A 106 -12.10 -0.73 9.75
C LEU A 106 -13.41 -0.79 10.53
N HIS A 107 -14.37 0.06 10.18
CA HIS A 107 -15.65 0.13 10.85
C HIS A 107 -16.77 0.19 9.81
N ASP A 108 -17.97 -0.25 10.21
CA ASP A 108 -19.18 0.03 9.48
C ASP A 108 -19.35 1.55 9.30
N TRP A 109 -19.57 1.96 8.07
CA TRP A 109 -19.71 3.38 7.75
C TRP A 109 -21.19 3.77 7.61
N SER A 110 -21.52 4.95 8.10
CA SER A 110 -22.83 5.58 7.91
C SER A 110 -22.65 6.99 7.38
N ALA A 111 -23.65 7.53 6.67
CA ALA A 111 -23.60 8.91 6.18
C ALA A 111 -23.37 9.91 7.33
N ALA A 112 -24.00 9.68 8.49
CA ALA A 112 -23.81 10.51 9.68
C ALA A 112 -22.39 10.38 10.25
N GLY A 113 -21.84 9.15 10.30
CA GLY A 113 -20.48 8.89 10.78
C GLY A 113 -19.40 9.50 9.88
N ILE A 114 -19.54 9.34 8.56
CA ILE A 114 -18.66 9.96 7.56
C ILE A 114 -18.72 11.48 7.69
N ARG A 115 -19.92 12.07 7.77
CA ARG A 115 -20.06 13.52 7.93
C ARG A 115 -19.38 14.04 9.19
N ALA A 116 -19.62 13.40 10.33
CA ALA A 116 -19.00 13.79 11.59
C ALA A 116 -17.47 13.67 11.55
N LEU A 117 -16.95 12.64 10.86
CA LEU A 117 -15.53 12.49 10.62
C LEU A 117 -14.98 13.64 9.76
N LEU A 118 -15.60 13.94 8.62
CA LEU A 118 -15.17 15.00 7.71
C LEU A 118 -15.24 16.39 8.33
N ASP A 119 -16.31 16.68 9.09
CA ASP A 119 -16.47 17.95 9.81
C ASP A 119 -15.38 18.15 10.88
N ARG A 120 -14.85 17.05 11.45
CA ARG A 120 -13.78 17.08 12.45
C ARG A 120 -12.39 17.15 11.81
N THR A 121 -12.18 16.56 10.64
CA THR A 121 -10.85 16.40 10.04
C THR A 121 -10.52 17.41 8.95
N LEU A 122 -11.51 18.00 8.28
CA LEU A 122 -11.31 18.92 7.16
C LEU A 122 -12.00 20.27 7.40
N PRO A 123 -11.38 21.40 6.99
CA PRO A 123 -11.99 22.72 7.11
C PRO A 123 -13.04 22.94 6.01
N LEU A 124 -14.22 22.35 6.15
CA LEU A 124 -15.30 22.39 5.15
C LEU A 124 -16.46 23.30 5.57
N THR A 125 -17.09 23.96 4.61
CA THR A 125 -18.39 24.61 4.85
C THR A 125 -19.50 23.56 5.00
N PRO A 126 -20.61 23.85 5.72
CA PRO A 126 -21.69 22.87 5.92
C PRO A 126 -22.26 22.29 4.62
N GLY A 127 -22.36 23.10 3.56
CA GLY A 127 -22.82 22.66 2.24
C GLY A 127 -21.78 21.88 1.43
N GLN A 128 -20.49 22.01 1.73
CA GLN A 128 -19.44 21.17 1.13
C GLN A 128 -19.35 19.83 1.86
N SER A 129 -19.41 19.84 3.18
CA SER A 129 -19.43 18.61 3.99
C SER A 129 -20.59 17.69 3.63
N LEU A 130 -21.81 18.23 3.46
CA LEU A 130 -22.97 17.45 3.05
C LEU A 130 -22.76 16.80 1.67
N ARG A 131 -22.38 17.59 0.67
CA ARG A 131 -22.13 17.09 -0.71
C ARG A 131 -21.02 16.05 -0.75
N LEU A 132 -19.92 16.29 -0.03
CA LEU A 132 -18.77 15.39 0.00
C LEU A 132 -19.11 14.07 0.72
N THR A 133 -19.91 14.14 1.79
CA THR A 133 -20.45 12.95 2.46
C THR A 133 -21.30 12.11 1.51
N GLU A 134 -22.21 12.74 0.76
CA GLU A 134 -23.07 12.05 -0.22
C GLU A 134 -22.22 11.36 -1.30
N GLN A 135 -21.18 12.04 -1.80
CA GLN A 135 -20.26 11.47 -2.78
C GLN A 135 -19.44 10.29 -2.22
N CYS A 136 -18.88 10.41 -1.01
CA CYS A 136 -18.19 9.31 -0.34
C CYS A 136 -19.11 8.10 -0.15
N VAL A 137 -20.34 8.31 0.33
CA VAL A 137 -21.32 7.23 0.52
C VAL A 137 -21.69 6.57 -0.81
N ALA A 138 -21.92 7.35 -1.87
CA ALA A 138 -22.24 6.82 -3.19
C ALA A 138 -21.10 5.92 -3.72
N VAL A 139 -19.86 6.38 -3.59
CA VAL A 139 -18.67 5.64 -3.99
C VAL A 139 -18.49 4.35 -3.19
N LEU A 140 -18.61 4.40 -1.86
CA LEU A 140 -18.48 3.23 -0.99
C LEU A 140 -19.54 2.16 -1.30
N ARG A 141 -20.79 2.59 -1.54
CA ARG A 141 -21.89 1.70 -1.97
C ARG A 141 -21.61 1.05 -3.32
N GLN A 142 -21.20 1.83 -4.30
CA GLN A 142 -20.92 1.34 -5.65
C GLN A 142 -19.83 0.26 -5.67
N LEU A 143 -18.86 0.38 -4.77
CA LEU A 143 -17.73 -0.54 -4.68
C LEU A 143 -17.96 -1.72 -3.73
N GLY A 144 -19.12 -1.76 -3.08
CA GLY A 144 -19.48 -2.86 -2.18
C GLY A 144 -18.67 -2.91 -0.88
N PHE A 145 -18.06 -1.80 -0.46
CA PHE A 145 -17.36 -1.74 0.82
C PHE A 145 -18.37 -1.78 1.97
N GLN A 146 -18.21 -2.73 2.88
CA GLN A 146 -19.03 -2.82 4.10
C GLN A 146 -18.33 -2.12 5.27
N GLU A 147 -17.01 -2.32 5.38
CA GLU A 147 -16.17 -1.71 6.42
C GLU A 147 -15.04 -0.90 5.78
N VAL A 148 -14.72 0.28 6.34
CA VAL A 148 -13.63 1.15 5.88
C VAL A 148 -12.95 1.85 7.05
N SER A 149 -11.70 2.31 6.85
CA SER A 149 -10.99 3.09 7.86
C SER A 149 -11.24 4.58 7.73
N ASP A 150 -11.15 5.30 8.86
CA ASP A 150 -11.27 6.76 8.91
C ASP A 150 -10.24 7.45 8.00
N THR A 151 -9.02 6.93 7.96
CA THR A 151 -7.94 7.40 7.08
C THR A 151 -8.33 7.28 5.62
N PHE A 152 -8.88 6.13 5.21
CA PHE A 152 -9.33 5.91 3.84
C PHE A 152 -10.50 6.84 3.47
N VAL A 153 -11.46 7.03 4.37
CA VAL A 153 -12.58 7.96 4.16
C VAL A 153 -12.07 9.40 3.98
N CYS A 154 -11.09 9.83 4.77
CA CYS A 154 -10.47 11.15 4.62
C CYS A 154 -9.70 11.27 3.29
N GLU A 155 -8.91 10.28 2.91
CA GLU A 155 -8.20 10.27 1.62
C GLU A 155 -9.16 10.29 0.42
N LEU A 156 -10.25 9.53 0.49
CA LEU A 156 -11.30 9.53 -0.52
C LEU A 156 -11.97 10.91 -0.62
N ALA A 157 -12.30 11.52 0.51
CA ALA A 157 -12.91 12.85 0.56
C ALA A 157 -11.97 13.93 0.00
N VAL A 158 -10.69 13.90 0.36
CA VAL A 158 -9.66 14.78 -0.23
C VAL A 158 -9.56 14.55 -1.73
N HIS A 159 -9.56 13.30 -2.19
CA HIS A 159 -9.51 12.98 -3.62
C HIS A 159 -10.73 13.53 -4.38
N LEU A 160 -11.93 13.37 -3.83
CA LEU A 160 -13.18 13.86 -4.43
C LEU A 160 -13.23 15.40 -4.46
N LEU A 161 -12.70 16.08 -3.45
CA LEU A 161 -12.55 17.54 -3.45
C LEU A 161 -11.65 18.03 -4.59
N HIS A 162 -10.48 17.41 -4.78
CA HIS A 162 -9.54 17.80 -5.83
C HIS A 162 -10.04 17.43 -7.24
N ARG A 163 -10.87 16.40 -7.35
CA ARG A 163 -11.52 16.01 -8.62
C ARG A 163 -12.75 16.86 -8.94
N GLY A 164 -13.36 17.49 -7.95
CA GLY A 164 -14.56 18.34 -8.08
C GLY A 164 -14.37 19.57 -8.97
N ASP A 165 -13.14 20.02 -9.21
CA ASP A 165 -12.82 21.09 -10.19
C ASP A 165 -12.75 20.56 -11.64
N GLY A 166 -12.79 19.24 -11.83
CA GLY A 166 -12.75 18.55 -13.12
C GLY A 166 -13.81 17.43 -13.20
N GLY A 167 -15.08 17.83 -13.20
CA GLY A 167 -16.25 17.07 -13.70
C GLY A 167 -16.26 15.55 -13.44
N PHE A 168 -16.90 15.13 -12.35
CA PHE A 168 -17.69 13.90 -12.41
C PHE A 168 -18.98 14.26 -13.15
N SER A 169 -18.97 14.18 -14.48
CA SER A 169 -20.18 14.34 -15.27
C SER A 169 -21.20 13.29 -14.81
N ASP A 170 -22.37 13.76 -14.37
CA ASP A 170 -23.57 12.96 -14.13
C ASP A 170 -23.75 11.90 -15.22
N PRO A 171 -23.85 10.59 -14.89
CA PRO A 171 -24.27 9.61 -15.88
C PRO A 171 -25.79 9.57 -16.10
N PHE A 172 -26.60 10.43 -15.46
CA PHE A 172 -28.04 10.15 -15.31
C PHE A 172 -29.01 11.33 -15.50
N THR A 173 -28.76 12.22 -16.47
CA THR A 173 -29.84 13.04 -17.06
C THR A 173 -29.93 12.85 -18.57
N GLY A 174 -30.25 11.61 -18.98
CA GLY A 174 -30.90 11.38 -20.26
C GLY A 174 -32.32 11.95 -20.19
N ALA A 175 -32.52 13.18 -20.65
CA ALA A 175 -33.84 13.74 -20.89
C ALA A 175 -34.60 12.82 -21.87
N PRO A 176 -35.83 12.36 -21.56
CA PRO A 176 -36.57 11.51 -22.47
C PRO A 176 -37.08 12.37 -23.64
N GLN A 177 -36.48 12.18 -24.80
CA GLN A 177 -36.99 12.67 -26.06
C GLN A 177 -38.33 11.96 -26.33
N ARG A 178 -39.41 12.75 -26.35
CA ARG A 178 -40.74 12.31 -26.78
C ARG A 178 -40.64 11.63 -28.14
N GLN A 179 -41.07 10.37 -28.22
CA GLN A 179 -41.64 9.80 -29.43
C GLN A 179 -42.80 8.89 -29.04
N ASP A 180 -43.95 9.23 -29.59
CA ASP A 180 -45.20 8.51 -29.52
C ASP A 180 -45.06 7.07 -30.05
N ALA A 181 -45.63 6.09 -29.35
CA ALA A 181 -46.72 5.24 -29.85
C ALA A 181 -46.85 3.90 -29.08
N ALA A 182 -48.10 3.64 -28.68
CA ALA A 182 -48.75 2.33 -28.48
C ALA A 182 -48.34 1.44 -27.28
N ALA A 183 -49.21 1.42 -26.27
CA ALA A 183 -49.46 0.27 -25.38
C ALA A 183 -50.24 -0.83 -26.16
N PRO A 184 -50.23 -2.13 -25.75
CA PRO A 184 -50.85 -2.55 -24.49
C PRO A 184 -50.17 -3.73 -23.72
N MET A 185 -50.06 -3.56 -22.39
CA MET A 185 -50.55 -4.45 -21.28
C MET A 185 -50.12 -5.96 -21.20
N PRO A 186 -50.28 -6.65 -20.05
CA PRO A 186 -49.26 -6.74 -19.01
C PRO A 186 -48.92 -8.21 -18.62
N GLY A 187 -47.79 -8.40 -17.97
CA GLY A 187 -47.55 -9.62 -17.18
C GLY A 187 -46.28 -10.35 -17.57
N THR A 188 -45.19 -9.98 -16.90
CA THR A 188 -44.22 -10.89 -16.30
C THR A 188 -43.30 -10.03 -15.45
N THR A 189 -43.39 -10.25 -14.14
CA THR A 189 -42.46 -9.86 -13.07
C THR A 189 -41.03 -9.52 -13.53
N PRO A 190 -40.54 -8.28 -13.31
CA PRO A 190 -39.12 -7.96 -13.34
C PRO A 190 -38.60 -7.92 -11.90
N ALA A 191 -38.37 -9.09 -11.29
CA ALA A 191 -37.76 -9.17 -9.95
C ALA A 191 -36.46 -9.99 -9.92
N GLN A 192 -35.94 -10.43 -11.08
CA GLN A 192 -34.73 -11.27 -11.13
C GLN A 192 -33.55 -10.69 -11.91
N ASN A 193 -33.70 -9.55 -12.59
CA ASN A 193 -32.59 -8.95 -13.37
C ASN A 193 -31.92 -7.73 -12.70
N ALA A 194 -32.26 -7.39 -11.45
CA ALA A 194 -31.65 -6.27 -10.74
C ALA A 194 -30.42 -6.66 -9.88
N ALA A 195 -30.10 -7.95 -9.76
CA ALA A 195 -29.02 -8.44 -8.89
C ALA A 195 -27.68 -8.70 -9.61
N GLU A 196 -27.63 -8.64 -10.96
CA GLU A 196 -26.41 -8.88 -11.74
C GLU A 196 -25.81 -7.63 -12.40
N GLN A 197 -26.42 -6.46 -12.20
CA GLN A 197 -25.86 -5.19 -12.66
C GLN A 197 -25.28 -4.41 -11.47
N SER A 198 -23.98 -4.13 -11.56
CA SER A 198 -23.22 -3.14 -10.78
C SER A 198 -22.37 -3.68 -9.62
N GLN A 199 -21.41 -4.55 -9.92
CA GLN A 199 -20.11 -4.47 -9.25
C GLN A 199 -19.06 -4.19 -10.32
N THR A 200 -18.83 -2.90 -10.60
CA THR A 200 -17.68 -2.52 -11.41
C THR A 200 -16.43 -2.85 -10.59
N PRO A 201 -15.53 -3.74 -11.03
CA PRO A 201 -14.43 -4.19 -10.19
C PRO A 201 -13.56 -2.99 -9.79
N LEU A 202 -13.28 -2.88 -8.49
CA LEU A 202 -12.49 -1.80 -7.90
C LEU A 202 -11.10 -1.68 -8.56
N PHE A 203 -10.52 -2.83 -8.90
CA PHE A 203 -9.28 -2.93 -9.63
C PHE A 203 -9.55 -3.26 -11.10
N LEU A 204 -8.85 -2.58 -11.99
CA LEU A 204 -8.88 -2.91 -13.40
C LEU A 204 -7.98 -4.13 -13.65
N PRO A 205 -8.44 -5.13 -14.41
CA PRO A 205 -7.58 -6.25 -14.80
C PRO A 205 -6.39 -5.72 -15.60
N THR A 206 -5.24 -6.38 -15.44
CA THR A 206 -4.06 -6.10 -16.28
C THR A 206 -4.40 -6.42 -17.73
N LYS A 207 -4.41 -5.39 -18.59
CA LYS A 207 -4.79 -5.54 -20.00
C LYS A 207 -3.61 -5.79 -20.93
N ILE A 208 -2.37 -5.66 -20.44
CA ILE A 208 -1.19 -5.90 -21.25
C ILE A 208 -1.10 -7.37 -21.61
N LYS A 209 -1.21 -7.64 -22.92
CA LYS A 209 -1.01 -8.97 -23.46
C LYS A 209 0.46 -9.18 -23.82
N ALA A 210 0.92 -10.43 -23.73
CA ALA A 210 2.32 -10.78 -23.92
C ALA A 210 2.85 -10.40 -25.32
N ASP A 211 2.01 -10.41 -26.34
CA ASP A 211 2.31 -10.02 -27.72
C ASP A 211 2.48 -8.52 -27.94
N GLN A 212 2.02 -7.69 -27.00
CA GLN A 212 2.10 -6.24 -27.10
C GLN A 212 3.38 -5.65 -26.49
N VAL A 213 4.21 -6.47 -25.83
CA VAL A 213 5.50 -6.04 -25.26
C VAL A 213 6.65 -6.71 -26.01
N ASP A 214 7.79 -6.03 -26.09
CA ASP A 214 8.99 -6.59 -26.69
C ASP A 214 9.50 -7.83 -25.92
N SER A 215 10.32 -8.65 -26.58
CA SER A 215 10.80 -9.91 -26.02
C SER A 215 11.59 -9.73 -24.72
N PHE A 216 12.34 -8.64 -24.58
CA PHE A 216 13.14 -8.37 -23.39
C PHE A 216 12.24 -7.99 -22.21
N THR A 217 11.30 -7.06 -22.41
CA THR A 217 10.28 -6.67 -21.42
C THR A 217 9.44 -7.87 -20.98
N ARG A 218 9.09 -8.76 -21.91
CA ARG A 218 8.41 -10.02 -21.58
C ARG A 218 9.24 -10.89 -20.64
N THR A 219 10.53 -11.11 -20.94
CA THR A 219 11.43 -11.85 -20.05
C THR A 219 11.49 -11.22 -18.67
N LEU A 220 11.56 -9.89 -18.56
CA LEU A 220 11.59 -9.21 -17.27
C LEU A 220 10.31 -9.43 -16.45
N LEU A 221 9.15 -9.51 -17.10
CA LEU A 221 7.87 -9.83 -16.44
C LEU A 221 7.82 -11.30 -16.01
N GLU A 222 8.26 -12.22 -16.88
CA GLU A 222 8.28 -13.67 -16.61
C GLU A 222 9.24 -14.05 -15.48
N THR A 223 10.39 -13.36 -15.37
CA THR A 223 11.37 -13.59 -14.30
C THR A 223 11.10 -12.78 -13.03
N ASN A 224 9.95 -12.10 -12.94
CA ASN A 224 9.56 -11.23 -11.82
C ASN A 224 10.54 -10.09 -11.53
N VAL A 225 11.39 -9.71 -12.49
CA VAL A 225 12.18 -8.47 -12.42
C VAL A 225 11.24 -7.29 -12.42
N LEU A 226 10.24 -7.30 -13.30
CA LEU A 226 9.16 -6.33 -13.35
C LEU A 226 7.86 -7.00 -12.90
N ARG A 227 7.07 -6.27 -12.11
CA ARG A 227 5.72 -6.69 -11.77
C ARG A 227 4.78 -5.50 -11.85
N ILE A 228 3.70 -5.67 -12.62
CA ILE A 228 2.64 -4.68 -12.75
C ILE A 228 1.81 -4.69 -11.47
N LEU A 229 1.61 -3.51 -10.88
CA LEU A 229 0.78 -3.34 -9.70
C LEU A 229 -0.70 -3.13 -10.12
N PRO A 230 -1.68 -3.58 -9.31
CA PRO A 230 -3.10 -3.39 -9.61
C PRO A 230 -3.47 -1.92 -9.73
N VAL A 231 -4.26 -1.57 -10.75
CA VAL A 231 -4.76 -0.20 -10.95
C VAL A 231 -6.14 -0.05 -10.33
N SER A 232 -6.28 0.87 -9.38
CA SER A 232 -7.56 1.20 -8.75
C SER A 232 -8.38 2.18 -9.60
N ARG A 233 -9.70 1.98 -9.67
CA ARG A 233 -10.64 2.95 -10.24
C ARG A 233 -10.82 4.20 -9.37
N LEU A 234 -10.58 4.08 -8.07
CA LEU A 234 -10.72 5.19 -7.12
C LEU A 234 -9.49 6.10 -7.09
N PHE A 235 -8.32 5.49 -7.08
CA PHE A 235 -7.05 6.19 -7.06
C PHE A 235 -6.27 5.71 -8.28
N PRO A 236 -6.60 6.23 -9.48
CA PRO A 236 -5.92 5.83 -10.70
C PRO A 236 -4.44 6.18 -10.60
N ARG A 237 -3.63 5.16 -10.36
CA ARG A 237 -2.18 5.23 -10.31
C ARG A 237 -1.64 4.00 -11.03
N LEU A 238 -0.73 4.24 -11.96
CA LEU A 238 -0.01 3.15 -12.61
C LEU A 238 1.20 2.81 -11.78
N GLY A 239 1.32 1.54 -11.42
CA GLY A 239 2.43 1.06 -10.62
C GLY A 239 3.18 -0.05 -11.34
N VAL A 240 4.50 0.04 -11.35
CA VAL A 240 5.39 -1.09 -11.64
C VAL A 240 6.34 -1.24 -10.47
N SER A 241 6.57 -2.48 -10.02
CA SER A 241 7.63 -2.78 -9.05
C SER A 241 8.81 -3.45 -9.75
N VAL A 242 10.03 -3.09 -9.33
CA VAL A 242 11.29 -3.61 -9.85
C VAL A 242 12.02 -4.39 -8.74
N SER A 243 12.16 -5.70 -8.90
CA SER A 243 12.90 -6.54 -7.95
C SER A 243 14.41 -6.50 -8.27
N LEU A 244 15.21 -5.89 -7.39
CA LEU A 244 16.66 -5.84 -7.56
C LEU A 244 17.34 -7.22 -7.43
N VAL A 245 16.76 -8.10 -6.60
CA VAL A 245 17.25 -9.48 -6.45
C VAL A 245 17.06 -10.24 -7.76
N ALA A 246 15.84 -10.26 -8.29
CA ALA A 246 15.54 -10.92 -9.56
C ALA A 246 16.31 -10.29 -10.72
N LEU A 247 16.55 -8.97 -10.68
CA LEU A 247 17.34 -8.26 -11.67
C LEU A 247 18.79 -8.76 -11.69
N GLY A 248 19.41 -8.93 -10.52
CA GLY A 248 20.74 -9.52 -10.38
C GLY A 248 20.78 -10.97 -10.89
N GLU A 249 19.83 -11.80 -10.50
CA GLU A 249 19.78 -13.19 -10.97
C GLU A 249 19.60 -13.28 -12.50
N THR A 250 18.70 -12.48 -13.06
CA THR A 250 18.32 -12.56 -14.47
C THR A 250 19.37 -11.95 -15.40
N LEU A 251 19.91 -10.77 -15.07
CA LEU A 251 20.76 -9.99 -15.98
C LEU A 251 22.24 -10.00 -15.63
N THR A 252 22.59 -10.29 -14.37
CA THR A 252 23.99 -10.32 -13.93
C THR A 252 24.49 -11.75 -13.67
N GLY A 253 23.64 -12.76 -13.93
CA GLY A 253 23.99 -14.17 -13.73
C GLY A 253 24.26 -14.50 -12.26
N GLY A 254 23.65 -13.75 -11.33
CA GLY A 254 23.89 -13.87 -9.90
C GLY A 254 25.15 -13.17 -9.38
N TRP A 255 25.96 -12.55 -10.25
CA TRP A 255 27.07 -11.72 -9.79
C TRP A 255 26.54 -10.37 -9.33
N GLN A 256 26.50 -10.15 -8.03
CA GLN A 256 25.99 -8.91 -7.44
C GLN A 256 27.15 -7.96 -7.09
N SER A 257 27.35 -6.93 -7.90
CA SER A 257 28.29 -5.84 -7.64
C SER A 257 27.65 -4.48 -7.97
N PRO A 258 28.14 -3.37 -7.38
CA PRO A 258 27.62 -2.04 -7.68
C PRO A 258 27.58 -1.71 -9.18
N LEU A 259 28.64 -2.07 -9.90
CA LEU A 259 28.72 -1.80 -11.34
C LEU A 259 27.72 -2.63 -12.15
N THR A 260 27.54 -3.91 -11.79
CA THR A 260 26.63 -4.81 -12.50
C THR A 260 25.18 -4.41 -12.28
N ILE A 261 24.79 -4.01 -11.05
CA ILE A 261 23.43 -3.55 -10.78
C ILE A 261 23.13 -2.21 -11.47
N MET A 262 24.07 -1.26 -11.47
CA MET A 262 23.89 0.01 -12.19
C MET A 262 23.74 -0.20 -13.70
N THR A 263 24.55 -1.10 -14.28
CA THR A 263 24.45 -1.44 -15.70
C THR A 263 23.12 -2.12 -16.02
N ALA A 264 22.68 -3.05 -15.15
CA ALA A 264 21.40 -3.73 -15.31
C ALA A 264 20.22 -2.74 -15.22
N LEU A 265 20.25 -1.81 -14.25
CA LEU A 265 19.24 -0.77 -14.09
C LEU A 265 19.16 0.16 -15.32
N GLY A 266 20.30 0.62 -15.82
CA GLY A 266 20.33 1.40 -17.06
C GLY A 266 19.78 0.64 -18.26
N ARG A 267 20.02 -0.67 -18.33
CA ARG A 267 19.51 -1.53 -19.42
C ARG A 267 18.00 -1.75 -19.35
N VAL A 268 17.41 -1.87 -18.16
CA VAL A 268 15.96 -2.10 -18.02
C VAL A 268 15.13 -0.81 -18.06
N ALA A 269 15.74 0.35 -17.85
CA ALA A 269 15.02 1.62 -17.80
C ALA A 269 14.17 1.92 -19.05
N PRO A 270 14.66 1.73 -20.30
CA PRO A 270 13.84 1.93 -21.50
C PRO A 270 12.62 1.01 -21.57
N SER A 271 12.78 -0.27 -21.18
CA SER A 271 11.68 -1.24 -21.11
C SER A 271 10.62 -0.85 -20.08
N ILE A 272 11.04 -0.30 -18.93
CA ILE A 272 10.12 0.21 -17.91
C ILE A 272 9.29 1.37 -18.47
N LEU A 273 9.93 2.33 -19.16
CA LEU A 273 9.24 3.46 -19.75
C LEU A 273 8.26 3.05 -20.84
N ALA A 274 8.68 2.16 -21.75
CA ALA A 274 7.83 1.63 -22.81
C ALA A 274 6.60 0.91 -22.22
N LEU A 275 6.81 0.07 -21.20
CA LEU A 275 5.74 -0.62 -20.51
C LEU A 275 4.76 0.36 -19.85
N LEU A 276 5.26 1.36 -19.12
CA LEU A 276 4.42 2.38 -18.48
C LEU A 276 3.62 3.19 -19.52
N ALA A 277 4.26 3.63 -20.60
CA ALA A 277 3.62 4.37 -21.69
C ALA A 277 2.47 3.56 -22.32
N GLN A 278 2.70 2.28 -22.55
CA GLN A 278 1.70 1.37 -23.09
C GLN A 278 0.55 1.13 -22.11
N MET A 279 0.84 0.91 -20.83
CA MET A 279 -0.21 0.78 -19.81
C MET A 279 -1.08 2.05 -19.77
N ARG A 280 -0.48 3.24 -19.87
CA ARG A 280 -1.22 4.51 -19.91
C ARG A 280 -2.24 4.55 -21.05
N GLN A 281 -1.84 4.14 -22.26
CA GLN A 281 -2.72 4.12 -23.42
C GLN A 281 -3.88 3.14 -23.24
N GLU A 282 -3.60 1.92 -22.77
CA GLU A 282 -4.60 0.88 -22.53
C GLU A 282 -5.63 1.27 -21.47
N TYR A 283 -5.18 1.92 -20.38
CA TYR A 283 -6.07 2.36 -19.31
C TYR A 283 -6.78 3.68 -19.61
N ALA A 284 -6.22 4.56 -20.44
CA ALA A 284 -6.90 5.75 -20.94
C ALA A 284 -8.17 5.43 -21.73
N ALA A 285 -8.21 4.29 -22.43
CA ALA A 285 -9.41 3.82 -23.11
C ALA A 285 -10.55 3.39 -22.15
N VAL A 286 -10.25 3.22 -20.85
CA VAL A 286 -11.20 2.70 -19.85
C VAL A 286 -11.55 3.74 -18.78
N LEU A 287 -10.64 4.65 -18.48
CA LEU A 287 -10.80 5.70 -17.48
C LEU A 287 -10.53 7.07 -18.11
N ALA A 288 -11.58 7.91 -18.19
CA ALA A 288 -11.43 9.29 -18.60
C ALA A 288 -10.46 10.04 -17.66
N GLY A 289 -9.54 10.84 -18.23
CA GLY A 289 -8.52 11.58 -17.46
C GLY A 289 -7.32 10.74 -16.99
N PHE A 290 -7.26 9.45 -17.31
CA PHE A 290 -6.16 8.58 -16.86
C PHE A 290 -4.79 8.92 -17.49
N LEU A 291 -4.78 9.66 -18.61
CA LEU A 291 -3.55 10.20 -19.18
C LEU A 291 -2.86 11.23 -18.27
N GLU A 292 -3.51 11.69 -17.21
CA GLU A 292 -2.89 12.57 -16.20
C GLU A 292 -2.50 11.81 -14.92
N ALA A 293 -2.84 10.51 -14.84
CA ALA A 293 -2.53 9.69 -13.67
C ALA A 293 -1.01 9.59 -13.45
N PRO A 294 -0.52 9.77 -12.21
CA PRO A 294 0.90 9.63 -11.93
C PRO A 294 1.34 8.16 -12.10
N CYS A 295 2.50 7.97 -12.72
CA CYS A 295 3.17 6.68 -12.77
C CYS A 295 4.09 6.53 -11.56
N HIS A 296 4.11 5.35 -10.98
CA HIS A 296 4.88 5.05 -9.79
C HIS A 296 5.75 3.82 -10.03
N LEU A 297 7.06 4.00 -9.83
CA LEU A 297 8.02 2.92 -9.90
C LEU A 297 8.53 2.61 -8.49
N VAL A 298 8.31 1.39 -8.05
CA VAL A 298 8.65 0.95 -6.68
C VAL A 298 9.83 -0.01 -6.72
N PHE A 299 10.84 0.25 -5.92
CA PHE A 299 11.98 -0.65 -5.70
C PHE A 299 11.86 -1.23 -4.28
N PRO A 300 11.13 -2.34 -4.10
CA PRO A 300 10.98 -2.97 -2.79
C PRO A 300 12.28 -3.62 -2.32
N GLY A 301 12.55 -3.53 -1.01
CA GLY A 301 13.74 -4.08 -0.39
C GLY A 301 15.03 -3.37 -0.81
N PHE A 302 14.96 -2.13 -1.30
CA PHE A 302 16.10 -1.39 -1.83
C PHE A 302 17.23 -1.24 -0.80
N ALA A 303 16.88 -0.79 0.41
CA ALA A 303 17.85 -0.60 1.49
C ALA A 303 18.48 -1.93 1.93
N MET A 304 17.67 -3.00 1.98
CA MET A 304 18.11 -4.35 2.32
C MET A 304 19.05 -4.91 1.25
N TYR A 305 18.71 -4.75 -0.03
CA TYR A 305 19.53 -5.17 -1.16
C TYR A 305 20.90 -4.49 -1.15
N LEU A 306 20.96 -3.17 -0.92
CA LEU A 306 22.24 -2.47 -0.79
C LEU A 306 23.03 -2.88 0.44
N ALA A 307 22.37 -3.35 1.49
CA ALA A 307 23.01 -3.78 2.72
C ALA A 307 23.57 -5.20 2.66
N GLN A 308 22.92 -6.10 1.92
CA GLN A 308 23.18 -7.54 1.99
C GLN A 308 23.38 -8.21 0.62
N GLY A 309 22.75 -7.69 -0.44
CA GLY A 309 22.84 -8.25 -1.79
C GLY A 309 24.14 -7.87 -2.49
N LEU A 310 24.64 -6.67 -2.21
CA LEU A 310 25.96 -6.26 -2.66
C LEU A 310 26.98 -6.64 -1.59
N GLY A 311 28.15 -7.13 -2.01
CA GLY A 311 29.23 -7.58 -1.10
C GLY A 311 29.64 -6.56 -0.02
N PRO A 312 30.62 -6.88 0.84
CA PRO A 312 30.93 -6.06 2.00
C PRO A 312 31.27 -4.60 1.62
N MET A 313 30.44 -3.66 2.09
CA MET A 313 30.61 -2.22 1.87
C MET A 313 30.43 -1.45 3.18
N SER A 314 31.20 -0.38 3.36
CA SER A 314 31.00 0.54 4.47
C SER A 314 29.66 1.27 4.39
N ARG A 315 29.20 1.85 5.50
CA ARG A 315 27.99 2.68 5.51
C ARG A 315 28.08 3.86 4.54
N ARG A 316 29.27 4.45 4.40
CA ARG A 316 29.51 5.60 3.50
C ARG A 316 29.40 5.19 2.03
N GLU A 317 30.01 4.06 1.65
CA GLU A 317 29.93 3.54 0.28
C GLU A 317 28.50 3.15 -0.09
N ARG A 318 27.75 2.52 0.83
CA ARG A 318 26.32 2.23 0.64
C ARG A 318 25.49 3.49 0.38
N ALA A 319 25.73 4.56 1.15
CA ALA A 319 25.00 5.81 0.97
C ALA A 319 25.35 6.50 -0.36
N LEU A 320 26.62 6.44 -0.79
CA LEU A 320 27.05 6.96 -2.09
C LEU A 320 26.40 6.18 -3.23
N LEU A 321 26.42 4.84 -3.17
CA LEU A 321 25.82 4.00 -4.19
C LEU A 321 24.30 4.18 -4.28
N ALA A 322 23.61 4.29 -3.14
CA ALA A 322 22.17 4.58 -3.12
C ALA A 322 21.85 5.88 -3.87
N ARG A 323 22.69 6.92 -3.66
CA ARG A 323 22.56 8.20 -4.35
C ARG A 323 22.86 8.07 -5.85
N GLU A 324 23.92 7.37 -6.22
CA GLU A 324 24.27 7.14 -7.63
C GLU A 324 23.17 6.38 -8.38
N ILE A 325 22.60 5.34 -7.77
CA ILE A 325 21.45 4.62 -8.34
C ILE A 325 20.23 5.54 -8.46
N SER A 326 19.96 6.37 -7.45
CA SER A 326 18.83 7.31 -7.50
C SER A 326 19.00 8.29 -8.65
N CYS A 327 20.18 8.92 -8.78
CA CYS A 327 20.47 9.85 -9.89
C CYS A 327 20.38 9.16 -11.25
N LEU A 328 20.95 7.95 -11.40
CA LEU A 328 20.85 7.17 -12.64
C LEU A 328 19.39 6.94 -13.03
N LEU A 329 18.54 6.56 -12.08
CA LEU A 329 17.14 6.27 -12.33
C LEU A 329 16.32 7.55 -12.59
N GLU A 330 16.61 8.64 -11.90
CA GLU A 330 16.03 9.95 -12.20
C GLU A 330 16.35 10.38 -13.63
N ASP A 331 17.63 10.32 -14.01
CA ASP A 331 18.09 10.69 -15.36
C ASP A 331 17.53 9.76 -16.44
N SER A 332 17.39 8.47 -16.15
CA SER A 332 16.97 7.47 -17.15
C SER A 332 15.46 7.30 -17.27
N LEU A 333 14.71 7.59 -16.21
CA LEU A 333 13.26 7.33 -16.14
C LEU A 333 12.43 8.59 -15.95
N VAL A 334 12.84 9.50 -15.08
CA VAL A 334 12.06 10.71 -14.79
C VAL A 334 12.32 11.77 -15.86
N ALA A 335 13.58 12.03 -16.19
CA ALA A 335 13.95 13.05 -17.17
C ALA A 335 13.59 12.64 -18.62
N GLN A 336 13.50 11.34 -18.91
CA GLN A 336 13.23 10.81 -20.24
C GLN A 336 11.73 10.51 -20.50
N ALA A 337 10.90 10.53 -19.46
CA ALA A 337 9.48 10.25 -19.63
C ALA A 337 8.71 11.50 -20.08
N ASP A 338 7.84 11.35 -21.07
CA ASP A 338 6.87 12.39 -21.47
C ASP A 338 5.70 12.53 -20.47
N PHE A 339 5.82 11.92 -19.29
CA PHE A 339 4.78 11.90 -18.27
C PHE A 339 5.38 11.82 -16.86
N PRO A 340 4.64 12.24 -15.81
CA PRO A 340 5.15 12.21 -14.44
C PRO A 340 5.42 10.78 -13.96
N VAL A 341 6.69 10.51 -13.61
CA VAL A 341 7.14 9.27 -12.98
C VAL A 341 7.66 9.59 -11.57
N MET A 342 7.10 8.93 -10.57
CA MET A 342 7.55 9.01 -9.19
C MET A 342 8.33 7.73 -8.84
N LEU A 343 9.51 7.89 -8.25
CA LEU A 343 10.35 6.79 -7.78
C LEU A 343 10.16 6.59 -6.28
N SER A 344 10.01 5.35 -5.83
CA SER A 344 9.95 4.99 -4.41
C SER A 344 10.91 3.86 -4.10
N PHE A 345 11.93 4.17 -3.31
CA PHE A 345 12.91 3.23 -2.78
C PHE A 345 12.42 2.75 -1.42
N ARG A 346 11.85 1.54 -1.37
CA ARG A 346 11.25 0.98 -0.14
C ARG A 346 12.09 -0.11 0.46
#